data_AF-A0A353DKT5-F1
#
_entry.id   AF-A0A353DKT5-F1
#
_cell.length_a   1.000
_cell.length_b   1.000
_cell.length_c   1.000
_cell.angle_alpha   90.00
_cell.angle_beta   90.00
_cell.angle_gamma   90.00
#
_symmetry.space_group_name_H-M   'P 1'
#
loop_
_entity.id
_entity.type
_entity.pdbx_description
1 polymer ?
#
loop_
_entity_poly.entity_id
_entity_poly.type
_entity_poly.pdbx_seq_one_letter_code
_entity_poly.pdbx_strand_id
1 'polypeptide(L)'
;MLVTVVADVFGEANNGTTIAAIHLIDALKKAGHDVRVVCPDSDKKGKDNFYIVGTYWVGPFQSIVDKNGVSLAKPDRKTLDEALSGSDEVHIMMPFAVGRK
;
A
#
# COMPACT_ATOMS: atom_id res chain seq x y z
N MET A 1 -11.80 12.37 8.99
CA MET A 1 -12.22 11.17 8.24
C MET A 1 -11.08 10.19 8.27
N LEU A 2 -11.41 8.91 8.31
CA LEU A 2 -10.49 7.81 8.22
C LEU A 2 -10.42 7.33 6.76
N VAL A 3 -9.31 7.59 6.10
CA VAL A 3 -9.06 7.18 4.71
C VAL A 3 -8.03 6.05 4.70
N THR A 4 -8.39 4.92 4.09
CA THR A 4 -7.43 3.82 3.87
C THR A 4 -6.93 3.87 2.43
N VAL A 5 -5.63 4.09 2.26
CA VAL A 5 -4.94 4.01 0.97
C VAL A 5 -4.39 2.59 0.80
N VAL A 6 -4.83 1.91 -0.25
CA VAL A 6 -4.40 0.56 -0.61
C VAL A 6 -3.39 0.65 -1.75
N ALA A 7 -2.13 0.29 -1.47
CA ALA A 7 -1.02 0.39 -2.40
C ALA A 7 -0.38 -0.98 -2.64
N ASP A 8 -0.66 -1.59 -3.81
CA ASP A 8 -0.02 -2.85 -4.21
C ASP A 8 1.50 -2.72 -4.41
N VAL A 9 1.96 -1.49 -4.64
CA VAL A 9 3.37 -1.09 -4.75
C VAL A 9 3.54 0.20 -3.95
N PHE A 10 4.44 0.16 -2.97
CA PHE A 10 4.86 1.33 -2.20
C PHE A 10 6.38 1.46 -2.26
N GLY A 11 7.18 0.79 -1.44
CA GLY A 11 8.64 0.80 -1.55
C GLY A 11 9.28 2.19 -1.38
N GLU A 12 10.51 2.34 -1.87
CA GLU A 12 11.23 3.62 -1.86
C GLU A 12 10.70 4.58 -2.95
N ALA A 13 10.86 5.88 -2.74
CA ALA A 13 10.45 6.93 -3.67
C ALA A 13 11.35 7.00 -4.93
N ASN A 14 11.43 5.91 -5.68
CA ASN A 14 12.29 5.72 -6.84
C ASN A 14 11.51 5.56 -8.16
N ASN A 15 10.17 5.48 -8.09
CA ASN A 15 9.28 5.38 -9.24
C ASN A 15 8.02 6.25 -9.05
N GLY A 16 7.34 6.54 -10.16
CA GLY A 16 6.18 7.45 -10.16
C GLY A 16 4.99 6.98 -9.32
N THR A 17 4.75 5.68 -9.26
CA THR A 17 3.63 5.10 -8.49
C THR A 17 3.81 5.35 -7.00
N THR A 18 5.00 5.08 -6.48
CA THR A 18 5.34 5.32 -5.07
C THR A 18 5.25 6.79 -4.72
N ILE A 19 5.80 7.66 -5.56
CA ILE A 19 5.78 9.11 -5.34
C ILE A 19 4.34 9.61 -5.31
N ALA A 20 3.48 9.15 -6.21
CA ALA A 20 2.06 9.50 -6.20
C ALA A 20 1.35 9.03 -4.92
N ALA A 21 1.61 7.80 -4.45
CA ALA A 21 1.04 7.29 -3.20
C ALA A 21 1.51 8.11 -1.99
N ILE A 22 2.79 8.44 -1.88
CA ILE A 22 3.35 9.26 -0.80
C ILE A 22 2.71 10.65 -0.81
N HIS A 23 2.65 11.31 -1.96
CA HIS A 23 2.04 12.64 -2.07
C HIS A 23 0.55 12.64 -1.74
N LEU A 24 -0.19 11.60 -2.12
CA LEU A 24 -1.59 11.44 -1.74
C LEU A 24 -1.73 11.33 -0.21
N ILE A 25 -0.96 10.43 0.41
CA ILE A 25 -0.97 10.21 1.86
C ILE A 25 -0.62 11.52 2.60
N ASP A 26 0.41 12.23 2.16
CA ASP A 26 0.83 13.49 2.76
C ASP A 26 -0.22 14.60 2.58
N ALA A 27 -0.86 14.68 1.40
CA ALA A 27 -1.93 15.65 1.15
C ALA A 27 -3.15 15.38 2.04
N LEU A 28 -3.58 14.12 2.18
CA LEU A 28 -4.69 13.73 3.05
C LEU A 28 -4.39 14.05 4.52
N LYS A 29 -3.18 13.74 4.99
CA LYS A 29 -2.74 14.09 6.36
C LYS A 29 -2.72 15.60 6.58
N LYS A 30 -2.20 16.37 5.62
CA LYS A 30 -2.19 17.86 5.67
C LYS A 30 -3.59 18.45 5.69
N ALA A 31 -4.57 17.78 5.09
CA ALA A 31 -5.98 18.16 5.14
C ALA A 31 -6.68 17.80 6.48
N GLY A 32 -5.97 17.16 7.43
CA GLY A 32 -6.51 16.79 8.74
C GLY A 32 -7.26 15.45 8.75
N HIS A 33 -7.00 14.57 7.78
CA HIS A 33 -7.55 13.21 7.78
C HIS A 33 -6.62 12.21 8.48
N ASP A 34 -7.22 11.21 9.12
CA ASP A 34 -6.51 10.02 9.59
C ASP A 34 -6.29 9.08 8.40
N VAL A 35 -5.05 8.67 8.17
CA VAL A 35 -4.69 7.88 6.99
C VAL A 35 -4.09 6.56 7.39
N ARG A 36 -4.73 5.47 6.97
CA ARG A 36 -4.18 4.10 7.02
C ARG A 36 -3.60 3.73 5.67
N VAL A 37 -2.53 2.93 5.68
CA VAL A 37 -1.84 2.51 4.47
C VAL A 37 -1.70 1.00 4.47
N VAL A 38 -2.21 0.35 3.43
CA VAL A 38 -1.95 -1.07 3.14
C VAL A 38 -0.82 -1.16 2.12
N CYS A 39 0.28 -1.84 2.44
CA CYS A 39 1.41 -2.01 1.53
C CYS A 39 2.23 -3.28 1.82
N PRO A 40 3.08 -3.73 0.87
CA PRO A 40 3.95 -4.90 1.07
C PRO A 40 5.25 -4.62 1.85
N ASP A 41 5.43 -3.41 2.37
CA ASP A 41 6.72 -2.92 2.85
C ASP A 41 7.01 -3.37 4.29
N SER A 42 7.80 -4.44 4.45
CA SER A 42 8.07 -5.03 5.77
C SER A 42 8.79 -4.09 6.75
N ASP A 43 9.52 -3.08 6.27
CA ASP A 43 10.19 -2.06 7.11
C ASP A 43 9.20 -1.09 7.77
N LYS A 44 7.93 -1.10 7.32
CA LYS A 44 6.84 -0.32 7.92
C LYS A 44 6.08 -1.09 9.00
N LYS A 45 6.42 -2.37 9.23
CA LYS A 45 5.78 -3.20 10.25
C LYS A 45 5.94 -2.58 11.64
N GLY A 46 4.83 -2.43 12.36
CA GLY A 46 4.81 -1.84 13.70
C GLY A 46 4.81 -0.31 13.71
N LYS A 47 4.79 0.36 12.55
CA LYS A 47 4.50 1.79 12.47
C LYS A 47 2.99 1.99 12.54
N ASP A 48 2.58 3.03 13.26
CA ASP A 48 1.15 3.37 13.40
C ASP A 48 0.51 3.58 12.02
N ASN A 49 -0.71 3.06 11.87
CA ASN A 49 -1.53 3.15 10.67
C ASN A 49 -0.94 2.47 9.41
N PHE A 50 0.07 1.60 9.54
CA PHE A 50 0.55 0.74 8.45
C PHE A 50 0.09 -0.71 8.63
N TYR A 51 -0.50 -1.25 7.56
CA TYR A 51 -1.05 -2.59 7.48
C TYR A 51 -0.28 -3.40 6.43
N ILE A 52 0.53 -4.34 6.90
CA ILE A 52 1.51 -5.02 6.04
C ILE A 52 0.92 -6.31 5.49
N VAL A 53 0.93 -6.42 4.18
CA VAL A 53 0.55 -7.64 3.45
C VAL A 53 1.80 -8.35 2.92
N GLY A 54 1.65 -9.59 2.49
CA GLY A 54 2.76 -10.36 1.93
C GLY A 54 3.20 -9.84 0.56
N THR A 55 4.21 -10.46 -0.02
CA THR A 55 4.67 -10.20 -1.39
C THR A 55 4.48 -11.40 -2.29
N TYR A 56 4.23 -11.15 -3.58
CA TYR A 56 4.34 -12.19 -4.60
C TYR A 56 5.79 -12.36 -5.04
N TRP A 57 6.18 -13.61 -5.29
CA TRP A 57 7.32 -13.91 -6.13
C TRP A 57 6.83 -14.09 -7.57
N VAL A 58 7.32 -13.27 -8.50
CA VAL A 58 6.85 -13.25 -9.90
C VAL A 58 7.72 -14.06 -10.87
N GLY A 59 8.50 -15.00 -10.33
CA GLY A 59 9.26 -15.93 -11.14
C GLY A 59 10.34 -15.26 -12.00
N PRO A 60 10.42 -15.57 -13.30
CA PRO A 60 11.45 -15.03 -14.20
C PRO A 60 11.48 -13.49 -14.27
N PHE A 61 10.36 -12.82 -13.97
CA PHE A 61 10.26 -11.36 -13.99
C PHE A 61 10.71 -10.69 -12.68
N GLN A 62 11.13 -11.46 -11.67
CA GLN A 62 11.50 -10.91 -10.35
C GLN A 62 12.60 -9.85 -10.47
N SER A 63 13.57 -10.07 -11.37
CA SER A 63 14.64 -9.10 -11.62
C SER A 63 14.15 -7.74 -12.12
N ILE A 64 13.00 -7.66 -12.79
CA ILE A 64 12.40 -6.38 -13.23
C ILE A 64 11.79 -5.67 -12.03
N VAL A 65 11.08 -6.41 -11.18
CA VAL A 65 10.48 -5.91 -9.94
C VAL A 65 11.56 -5.36 -9.00
N ASP A 66 12.62 -6.15 -8.78
CA ASP A 66 13.74 -5.78 -7.91
C ASP A 66 14.52 -4.57 -8.47
N LYS A 67 14.72 -4.47 -9.79
CA LYS A 67 15.38 -3.31 -10.43
C LYS A 67 14.62 -2.00 -10.24
N ASN A 68 13.30 -2.09 -10.09
CA ASN A 68 12.46 -0.92 -9.79
C ASN A 68 12.36 -0.67 -8.27
N GLY A 69 13.02 -1.49 -7.43
CA GLY A 69 13.05 -1.33 -5.98
C GLY A 69 11.67 -1.41 -5.32
N VAL A 70 10.78 -2.22 -5.90
CA VAL A 70 9.40 -2.40 -5.43
C VAL A 70 9.10 -3.86 -5.17
N SER A 71 8.04 -4.12 -4.42
CA SER A 71 7.45 -5.45 -4.27
C SER A 71 5.99 -5.40 -4.70
N LEU A 72 5.48 -6.51 -5.23
CA LEU A 72 4.05 -6.65 -5.53
C LEU A 72 3.33 -7.26 -4.34
N ALA A 73 2.31 -6.57 -3.85
CA ALA A 73 1.50 -7.01 -2.73
C ALA A 73 0.72 -8.30 -3.03
N LYS A 74 0.75 -9.21 -2.06
CA LYS A 74 -0.05 -10.43 -2.00
C LYS A 74 -1.16 -10.24 -0.96
N PRO A 75 -2.45 -10.36 -1.33
CA PRO A 75 -3.56 -10.15 -0.41
C PRO A 75 -3.47 -11.01 0.84
N ASP A 76 -3.66 -10.36 1.99
CA ASP A 76 -3.96 -11.01 3.26
C ASP A 76 -5.32 -10.50 3.72
N ARG A 77 -6.32 -11.40 3.71
CA ARG A 77 -7.70 -11.02 3.99
C ARG A 77 -7.88 -10.47 5.40
N LYS A 78 -7.17 -11.02 6.39
CA LYS A 78 -7.27 -10.57 7.77
C LYS A 78 -6.73 -9.15 7.91
N THR A 79 -5.55 -8.88 7.34
CA THR A 79 -4.95 -7.54 7.32
C THR A 79 -5.83 -6.54 6.57
N LEU A 80 -6.41 -6.94 5.43
CA LEU A 80 -7.31 -6.08 4.66
C LEU A 80 -8.59 -5.76 5.44
N ASP A 81 -9.24 -6.78 6.02
CA ASP A 81 -10.46 -6.57 6.83
C ASP A 81 -10.17 -5.63 8.02
N GLU A 82 -9.00 -5.76 8.67
CA GLU A 82 -8.58 -4.88 9.76
C GLU A 82 -8.32 -3.44 9.30
N ALA A 83 -7.61 -3.27 8.18
CA ALA A 83 -7.29 -1.96 7.63
C ALA A 83 -8.54 -1.20 7.19
N LEU A 84 -9.44 -1.90 6.49
CA LEU A 84 -10.64 -1.32 5.87
C LEU A 84 -11.74 -1.06 6.90
N SER A 85 -11.81 -1.83 7.99
CA SER A 85 -12.84 -1.70 9.01
C SER A 85 -12.91 -0.29 9.59
N GLY A 86 -14.10 0.32 9.49
CA GLY A 86 -14.37 1.67 9.97
C GLY A 86 -13.83 2.81 9.10
N SER A 87 -13.23 2.53 7.94
CA SER A 87 -12.81 3.57 7.00
C SER A 87 -14.03 4.30 6.41
N ASP A 88 -13.98 5.62 6.38
CA ASP A 88 -14.96 6.45 5.70
C ASP A 88 -14.78 6.36 4.17
N GLU A 89 -13.52 6.26 3.72
CA GLU A 89 -13.15 6.14 2.31
C GLU A 89 -11.98 5.17 2.12
N VAL A 90 -11.97 4.47 0.99
CA VAL A 90 -10.88 3.57 0.58
C VAL A 90 -10.39 3.99 -0.80
N HIS A 91 -9.12 4.38 -0.88
CA HIS A 91 -8.47 4.73 -2.14
C HIS A 91 -7.57 3.59 -2.60
N ILE A 92 -7.93 2.93 -3.69
CA ILE A 92 -7.14 1.86 -4.31
C ILE A 92 -6.23 2.48 -5.37
N MET A 93 -4.91 2.49 -5.11
CA MET A 93 -3.93 3.13 -5.99
C MET A 93 -3.83 2.45 -7.36
N MET A 94 -4.02 1.13 -7.42
CA MET A 94 -3.85 0.33 -8.63
C MET A 94 -4.84 -0.83 -8.71
N PRO A 95 -5.26 -1.28 -9.91
CA PRO A 95 -6.21 -2.38 -10.10
C PRO A 95 -5.56 -3.78 -9.95
N PHE A 96 -4.68 -3.94 -8.96
CA PHE A 96 -3.92 -5.16 -8.69
C PHE A 96 -4.56 -5.97 -7.56
N ALA A 97 -3.86 -7.01 -7.09
CA ALA A 97 -4.46 -8.09 -6.30
C ALA A 97 -5.07 -7.61 -4.99
N VAL A 98 -4.45 -6.65 -4.28
CA VAL A 98 -5.02 -6.15 -3.01
C VAL A 98 -6.18 -5.18 -3.21
N GLY A 99 -6.37 -4.66 -4.42
CA GLY A 99 -7.51 -3.84 -4.82
C GLY A 99 -8.73 -4.62 -5.34
N ARG A 100 -8.70 -5.96 -5.32
CA ARG A 100 -9.77 -6.81 -5.86
C ARG A 100 -10.62 -7.45 -4.75
N LYS A 101 -11.89 -7.72 -5.07
CA LYS A 101 -12.84 -8.47 -4.23
C LYS A 101 -12.48 -9.95 -4.13
#